data_AF-A0A8S4RC26-F1
#
_entry.id   AF-A0A8S4RC26-F1
#
_cell.length_a   1.000
_cell.length_b   1.000
_cell.length_c   1.000
_cell.angle_alpha   90.00
_cell.angle_beta   90.00
_cell.angle_gamma   90.00
#
_symmetry.space_group_name_H-M   'P 1'
#
loop_
_entity.id
_entity.type
_entity.pdbx_description
1 polymer ?
#
loop_
_entity_poly.entity_id
_entity_poly.type
_entity_poly.pdbx_seq_one_letter_code
_entity_poly.pdbx_strand_id
1 'polypeptide(L)'
;MWCWRQMLGVSWTEFCTNISILQEIGIKKRLSALVQSRILKFFGHVSRRESDSIERFVVQGKVARGLGRSPIRWTDQIKSVGGPLHECTRLSASRENWRMLVGPVTSALKDAS
;
A
#
# COMPACT_ATOMS: atom_id res chain seq x y z
N MET A 1 7.31 -16.58 -11.11
CA MET A 1 8.68 -17.06 -11.38
C MET A 1 9.34 -16.38 -12.56
N TRP A 2 8.62 -16.06 -13.63
CA TRP A 2 9.20 -15.44 -14.83
C TRP A 2 9.89 -14.10 -14.56
N CYS A 3 9.22 -13.14 -13.90
CA CYS A 3 9.82 -11.83 -13.57
C CYS A 3 11.11 -11.95 -12.73
N TRP A 4 11.12 -12.90 -11.79
CA TRP A 4 12.24 -13.16 -10.89
C TRP A 4 13.45 -13.75 -11.62
N ARG A 5 13.24 -14.73 -12.50
CA ARG A 5 14.29 -15.31 -13.36
C ARG A 5 14.88 -14.27 -14.31
N GLN A 6 14.04 -13.38 -14.86
CA GLN A 6 14.50 -12.29 -15.71
C GLN A 6 15.34 -11.26 -14.94
N MET A 7 14.91 -10.84 -13.75
CA MET A 7 15.69 -9.90 -12.92
C MET A 7 17.05 -10.45 -12.49
N LEU A 8 17.13 -11.75 -12.22
CA LEU A 8 18.38 -12.42 -11.84
C LEU A 8 19.24 -12.84 -13.04
N GLY A 9 18.76 -12.66 -14.27
CA GLY A 9 19.49 -13.09 -15.47
C GLY A 9 19.65 -14.61 -15.62
N VAL A 10 18.79 -15.41 -14.97
CA VAL A 10 18.90 -16.88 -14.94
C VAL A 10 18.64 -17.44 -16.34
N SER A 11 19.66 -18.06 -16.92
CA SER A 11 19.52 -18.79 -18.18
C SER A 11 18.66 -20.04 -18.00
N TRP A 12 17.96 -20.46 -19.05
CA TRP A 12 17.23 -21.73 -19.02
C TRP A 12 18.17 -22.94 -18.86
N THR A 13 19.45 -22.80 -19.25
CA THR A 13 20.49 -23.84 -19.14
C THR A 13 21.07 -24.00 -17.73
N GLU A 14 20.83 -23.06 -16.83
CA GLU A 14 21.36 -23.14 -15.46
C GLU A 14 20.59 -24.13 -14.58
N PHE A 15 19.43 -24.62 -15.04
CA PHE A 15 18.57 -25.58 -14.32
C PHE A 15 18.30 -25.20 -12.84
N CYS A 16 18.37 -23.91 -12.50
CA CYS A 16 18.12 -23.42 -11.15
C CYS A 16 16.67 -23.72 -10.73
N THR A 17 16.52 -24.30 -9.54
CA THR A 17 15.20 -24.63 -8.98
C THR A 17 14.46 -23.37 -8.55
N ASN A 18 13.13 -23.42 -8.55
CA ASN A 18 12.31 -22.30 -8.07
C ASN A 18 12.60 -21.96 -6.59
N ILE A 19 13.05 -22.93 -5.81
CA ILE A 19 13.40 -22.75 -4.39
C ILE A 19 14.70 -21.95 -4.26
N SER A 20 15.76 -22.28 -5.02
CA SER A 20 17.03 -21.53 -4.92
C SER A 20 16.85 -20.08 -5.37
N ILE A 21 16.06 -19.85 -6.42
CA ILE A 21 15.73 -18.49 -6.87
C ILE A 21 14.99 -17.70 -5.79
N LEU A 22 14.05 -18.30 -5.07
CA LEU A 22 13.36 -17.61 -3.98
C LEU A 22 14.29 -17.31 -2.81
N GLN A 23 15.22 -18.21 -2.50
CA GLN A 23 16.22 -18.02 -1.46
C GLN A 23 17.21 -16.90 -1.83
N GLU A 24 17.66 -16.88 -3.08
CA GLU A 24 18.64 -15.91 -3.59
C GLU A 24 18.09 -14.49 -3.64
N ILE A 25 16.82 -14.31 -4.03
CA ILE A 25 16.20 -12.97 -4.01
C ILE A 25 16.03 -12.48 -2.57
N GLY A 26 15.86 -13.41 -1.62
CA GLY A 26 15.78 -13.07 -0.20
C GLY A 26 14.75 -11.98 0.08
N ILE A 27 13.55 -12.05 -0.53
CA ILE A 27 12.52 -11.01 -0.37
C ILE A 27 12.05 -11.00 1.08
N LYS A 28 12.64 -10.11 1.84
CA LYS A 28 12.26 -9.76 3.20
C LYS A 28 10.89 -9.08 3.19
N LYS A 29 10.66 -8.10 2.31
CA LYS A 29 9.43 -7.29 2.31
C LYS A 29 8.72 -7.38 0.98
N ARG A 30 7.46 -7.80 0.99
CA ARG A 30 6.62 -7.77 -0.22
C ARG A 30 6.36 -6.31 -0.61
N LEU A 31 6.61 -5.96 -1.87
CA LEU A 31 6.33 -4.64 -2.42
C LEU A 31 4.89 -4.18 -2.17
N SER A 32 3.94 -5.12 -2.25
CA SER A 32 2.53 -4.86 -1.95
C SER A 32 2.32 -4.32 -0.53
N ALA A 33 2.96 -4.89 0.48
CA ALA A 33 2.86 -4.42 1.85
C ALA A 33 3.47 -3.02 2.03
N LEU A 34 4.55 -2.71 1.31
CA LEU A 34 5.17 -1.38 1.31
C LEU A 34 4.21 -0.33 0.73
N VAL A 35 3.59 -0.65 -0.41
CA VAL A 35 2.60 0.21 -1.07
C VAL A 35 1.39 0.43 -0.16
N GLN A 36 0.86 -0.64 0.44
CA GLN A 36 -0.25 -0.58 1.40
C GLN A 36 0.06 0.31 2.61
N SER A 37 1.23 0.16 3.22
CA SER A 37 1.67 1.02 4.33
C SER A 37 1.76 2.50 3.92
N ARG A 38 2.26 2.79 2.71
CA ARG A 38 2.35 4.16 2.19
C ARG A 38 0.97 4.79 1.95
N ILE A 39 0.05 4.04 1.37
CA ILE A 39 -1.35 4.47 1.15
C ILE A 39 -1.99 4.89 2.48
N LEU A 40 -1.89 4.05 3.52
CA LEU A 40 -2.47 4.35 4.82
C LEU A 40 -1.77 5.52 5.52
N LYS A 41 -0.43 5.61 5.48
CA LYS A 41 0.30 6.73 6.06
C LYS A 41 -0.11 8.06 5.42
N PHE A 42 -0.21 8.08 4.10
CA PHE A 42 -0.65 9.27 3.36
C PHE A 42 -2.09 9.64 3.68
N PHE A 43 -3.00 8.66 3.71
CA PHE A 43 -4.40 8.90 4.07
C PHE A 43 -4.55 9.53 5.45
N GLY A 44 -3.86 8.99 6.45
CA GLY A 44 -3.91 9.55 7.79
C GLY A 44 -3.35 10.98 7.84
N HIS A 45 -2.24 11.23 7.15
CA HIS A 45 -1.65 12.57 7.05
C HIS A 45 -2.63 13.59 6.47
N VAL A 46 -3.23 13.26 5.31
CA VAL A 46 -4.18 14.14 4.61
C VAL A 46 -5.48 14.31 5.40
N SER A 47 -5.98 13.26 6.06
CA SER A 47 -7.25 13.33 6.81
C SER A 47 -7.20 14.27 8.01
N ARG A 48 -6.00 14.62 8.49
CA ARG A 48 -5.77 15.56 9.59
C ARG A 48 -5.46 16.99 9.13
N ARG A 49 -5.36 17.24 7.82
CA ARG A 49 -5.26 18.62 7.29
C ARG A 49 -6.59 19.34 7.38
N GLU A 50 -6.55 20.66 7.22
CA GLU A 50 -7.73 21.52 7.18
C GLU A 50 -8.79 20.98 6.22
N SER A 51 -10.06 21.15 6.58
CA SER A 51 -11.20 20.53 5.89
C SER A 51 -11.41 21.03 4.46
N ASP A 52 -10.90 22.23 4.17
CA ASP A 52 -10.92 22.92 2.89
C ASP A 52 -9.70 22.60 2.00
N SER A 53 -8.73 21.82 2.50
CA SER A 53 -7.58 21.40 1.71
C SER A 53 -8.00 20.54 0.51
N ILE A 54 -7.52 20.93 -0.68
CA ILE A 54 -7.74 20.17 -1.92
C ILE A 54 -7.31 18.71 -1.81
N GLU A 55 -6.21 18.44 -1.10
CA GLU A 55 -5.69 17.09 -0.90
C GLU A 55 -6.74 16.22 -0.19
N ARG A 56 -7.41 16.77 0.82
CA ARG A 56 -8.43 16.08 1.59
C ARG A 56 -9.68 15.81 0.77
N PHE A 57 -10.11 16.75 -0.07
CA PHE A 57 -11.23 16.53 -0.98
C PHE A 57 -10.94 15.42 -1.99
N VAL A 58 -9.74 15.40 -2.57
CA VAL A 58 -9.33 14.38 -3.55
C VAL A 58 -9.27 13.00 -2.92
N VAL A 59 -8.61 12.87 -1.77
CA VAL A 59 -8.43 11.57 -1.07
C VAL A 59 -9.77 11.03 -0.54
N GLN A 60 -10.69 11.90 -0.11
CA GLN A 60 -12.03 11.50 0.32
C GLN A 60 -13.02 11.28 -0.84
N GLY A 61 -12.60 11.49 -2.10
CA GLY A 61 -13.44 11.27 -3.27
C GLY A 61 -14.57 12.28 -3.45
N LYS A 62 -14.44 13.48 -2.87
CA LYS A 62 -15.42 14.58 -2.96
C LYS A 62 -15.31 15.39 -4.27
N VAL A 63 -14.35 15.06 -5.12
CA VAL A 63 -14.11 15.75 -6.40
C VAL A 63 -14.62 14.89 -7.55
N ALA A 64 -15.37 15.50 -8.46
CA ALA A 64 -15.80 14.87 -9.71
C ALA A 64 -14.59 14.46 -10.57
N ARG A 65 -14.74 13.41 -11.36
CA ARG A 65 -13.65 12.94 -12.24
C ARG A 65 -13.94 13.28 -13.69
N GLY A 66 -12.91 13.76 -14.38
CA GLY A 66 -12.93 13.86 -15.83
C GLY A 66 -12.98 12.47 -16.48
N LEU A 67 -13.48 12.43 -17.71
CA LEU A 67 -13.54 11.23 -18.55
C LEU A 67 -12.13 10.66 -18.79
N GLY A 68 -12.03 9.34 -18.98
CA GLY A 68 -10.77 8.64 -19.30
C GLY A 68 -9.81 8.39 -18.12
N ARG A 69 -10.13 8.82 -16.89
CA ARG A 69 -9.31 8.48 -15.71
C ARG A 69 -9.57 7.05 -15.20
N SER A 70 -8.52 6.37 -14.75
CA SER A 70 -8.55 5.00 -14.20
C SER A 70 -9.76 4.78 -13.27
N PRO A 71 -10.60 3.75 -13.43
CA PRO A 71 -11.81 3.53 -12.60
C PRO A 71 -11.57 3.56 -11.09
N ILE A 72 -10.38 3.12 -10.65
CA ILE A 72 -10.00 3.01 -9.25
C ILE A 72 -9.82 4.41 -8.64
N ARG A 73 -10.55 4.69 -7.55
CA ARG A 73 -10.39 5.90 -6.74
C ARG A 73 -9.42 5.67 -5.58
N TRP A 74 -8.92 6.77 -5.02
CA TRP A 74 -8.22 6.75 -3.74
C TRP A 74 -9.06 6.07 -2.65
N THR A 75 -10.36 6.37 -2.60
CA THR A 75 -11.30 5.74 -1.67
C THR A 75 -11.36 4.22 -1.81
N ASP A 76 -11.16 3.68 -3.01
CA ASP A 76 -11.20 2.24 -3.26
C ASP A 76 -9.93 1.56 -2.76
N GLN A 77 -8.78 2.23 -2.86
CA GLN A 77 -7.53 1.78 -2.26
C GLN A 77 -7.60 1.79 -0.72
N ILE A 78 -8.26 2.79 -0.13
CA ILE A 78 -8.48 2.80 1.32
C ILE A 78 -9.41 1.68 1.76
N LYS A 79 -10.48 1.43 1.02
CA LYS A 79 -11.38 0.31 1.28
C LYS A 79 -10.68 -1.04 1.20
N SER A 80 -9.74 -1.21 0.27
CA SER A 80 -9.04 -2.49 0.12
C SER A 80 -7.96 -2.73 1.17
N VAL A 81 -7.34 -1.68 1.72
CA VAL A 81 -6.19 -1.79 2.62
C VAL A 81 -6.54 -1.51 4.09
N GLY A 82 -7.41 -0.53 4.35
CA GLY A 82 -7.71 -0.04 5.69
C GLY A 82 -9.11 -0.36 6.20
N GLY A 83 -10.02 -0.80 5.32
CA GLY A 83 -11.43 -1.08 5.67
C GLY A 83 -12.37 0.08 5.33
N PRO A 84 -13.57 0.13 5.93
CA PRO A 84 -14.59 1.11 5.56
C PRO A 84 -14.09 2.56 5.64
N LEU A 85 -14.35 3.36 4.61
CA LEU A 85 -13.82 4.73 4.47
C LEU A 85 -14.21 5.65 5.64
N HIS A 86 -15.46 5.53 6.13
CA HIS A 86 -15.95 6.35 7.25
C HIS A 86 -15.20 6.03 8.55
N GLU A 87 -14.92 4.75 8.79
CA GLU A 87 -14.16 4.29 9.95
C GLU A 87 -12.70 4.74 9.86
N CYS A 88 -12.07 4.58 8.69
CA CYS A 88 -10.72 5.09 8.44
C CYS A 88 -10.64 6.59 8.69
N THR A 89 -11.64 7.36 8.23
CA THR A 89 -11.71 8.81 8.45
C THR A 89 -11.81 9.14 9.94
N ARG A 90 -12.68 8.45 10.69
CA ARG A 90 -12.84 8.62 12.14
C ARG A 90 -11.57 8.28 12.91
N LEU A 91 -10.95 7.13 12.64
CA LEU A 91 -9.73 6.67 13.32
C LEU A 91 -8.53 7.56 12.98
N SER A 92 -8.46 8.10 11.77
CA SER A 92 -7.35 8.97 11.34
C SER A 92 -7.27 10.30 12.08
N ALA A 93 -8.36 10.74 12.72
CA ALA A 93 -8.40 11.97 13.51
C ALA A 93 -7.43 11.92 14.71
N SER A 94 -7.31 10.75 15.36
CA SER A 94 -6.32 10.52 16.41
C SER A 94 -5.08 9.84 15.83
N ARG A 95 -3.90 10.41 16.09
CA ARG A 95 -2.62 9.79 15.68
C ARG A 95 -2.41 8.41 16.30
N GLU A 96 -2.89 8.21 17.51
CA GLU A 96 -2.77 6.95 18.24
C GLU A 96 -3.69 5.88 17.65
N ASN A 97 -4.98 6.21 17.47
CA ASN A 97 -5.94 5.31 16.84
C ASN A 97 -5.51 4.92 15.42
N TRP A 98 -4.98 5.88 14.65
CA TRP A 98 -4.45 5.60 13.33
C TRP A 98 -3.22 4.69 13.37
N ARG A 99 -2.33 4.89 14.35
CA ARG A 99 -1.15 4.02 14.53
C ARG A 99 -1.53 2.59 14.88
N MET A 100 -2.59 2.36 15.66
CA MET A 100 -3.07 1.01 15.95
C MET A 100 -3.56 0.28 14.70
N LEU A 101 -4.21 0.99 13.77
CA LEU A 101 -4.68 0.41 12.49
C LEU A 101 -3.52 0.17 11.51
N VAL A 102 -2.59 1.13 11.38
CA VAL A 102 -1.46 1.05 10.44
C VAL A 102 -0.32 0.18 10.96
N GLY A 103 -0.24 0.00 12.28
CA GLY A 103 0.78 -0.75 13.00
C GLY A 103 0.94 -2.16 12.45
N PRO A 104 -0.10 -3.00 12.45
CA PRO A 104 -0.03 -4.38 11.93
C PRO A 104 0.46 -4.46 10.47
N VAL A 105 -0.05 -3.59 9.59
CA VAL A 105 0.37 -3.51 8.18
C VAL A 105 1.85 -3.10 8.05
N THR A 106 2.35 -2.34 9.01
CA THR A 106 3.74 -1.87 9.06
C THR A 106 4.67 -2.80 9.84
N SER A 107 4.17 -3.57 10.80
CA SER A 107 4.93 -4.58 11.57
C SER A 107 5.21 -5.80 10.71
N ALA A 108 4.27 -6.20 9.85
CA ALA A 108 4.52 -7.17 8.78
C ALA A 108 5.64 -6.73 7.80
N LEU A 109 6.05 -5.46 7.82
CA LEU A 109 7.23 -4.97 7.10
C LEU A 109 8.51 -4.96 7.95
N LYS A 110 8.43 -5.07 9.27
CA LYS A 110 9.58 -5.06 10.18
C LYS A 110 10.07 -6.48 10.48
N ASP A 111 9.17 -7.44 10.64
CA ASP A 111 9.48 -8.81 11.09
C ASP A 111 10.21 -9.68 10.05
N ALA A 112 10.61 -9.08 8.93
CA ALA A 112 11.35 -9.75 7.88
C ALA A 112 12.74 -9.14 7.62
N SER A 113 13.14 -8.11 8.37
CA SER A 113 14.44 -7.43 8.21
C SER A 113 15.58 -8.17 8.89
#